data_AF-A0A953J7W2-F1
#
_entry.id   AF-A0A953J7W2-F1
#
_cell.length_a   1.000
_cell.length_b   1.000
_cell.length_c   1.000
_cell.angle_alpha   90.00
_cell.angle_beta   90.00
_cell.angle_gamma   90.00
#
_symmetry.space_group_name_H-M   'P 1'
#
loop_
_entity.id
_entity.type
_entity.pdbx_description
1 polymer ?
#
loop_
_entity_poly.entity_id
_entity_poly.type
_entity_poly.pdbx_seq_one_letter_code
_entity_poly.pdbx_strand_id
1 'polypeptide(L)'
;QYQRQVVLNAKALAAGLAKHGFRIVSGGTDNHLMLVDLRPKQMDGKEAQEALDRAGITVNKNAIPFDTNPVFRPGGIRVGTPAVTTRGMKEEEMLEIADLIAETLEKRSDAEALQAVRRKVLDLTRRFPLPI
;
A
#
# COMPACT_ATOMS: atom_id res chain seq x y z
N GLN A 1 -14.75 -18.68 -3.15
CA GLN A 1 -15.05 -17.55 -2.25
C GLN A 1 -13.82 -16.66 -2.01
N TYR A 2 -12.70 -17.20 -1.52
CA TYR A 2 -11.45 -16.46 -1.26
C TYR A 2 -10.97 -15.58 -2.43
N GLN A 3 -10.78 -16.15 -3.64
CA GLN A 3 -10.27 -15.38 -4.78
C GLN A 3 -11.16 -14.19 -5.17
N ARG A 4 -12.48 -14.32 -4.98
CA ARG A 4 -13.42 -13.21 -5.18
C ARG A 4 -13.17 -12.10 -4.16
N GLN A 5 -12.94 -12.45 -2.90
CA GLN A 5 -12.59 -11.48 -1.85
C GLN A 5 -11.26 -10.79 -2.13
N VAL A 6 -10.26 -11.51 -2.63
CA VAL A 6 -8.96 -10.93 -3.00
C VAL A 6 -9.14 -9.79 -4.01
N VAL A 7 -9.96 -10.00 -5.04
CA VAL A 7 -10.26 -8.98 -6.06
C VAL A 7 -11.09 -7.82 -5.49
N LEU A 8 -12.11 -8.11 -4.67
CA LEU A 8 -12.90 -7.06 -4.00
C LEU A 8 -12.00 -6.16 -3.13
N ASN A 9 -11.12 -6.77 -2.34
CA ASN A 9 -10.14 -6.07 -1.53
C ASN A 9 -9.19 -5.24 -2.38
N ALA A 10 -8.71 -5.79 -3.51
CA ALA A 10 -7.80 -5.07 -4.39
C ALA A 10 -8.47 -3.81 -4.98
N LYS A 11 -9.75 -3.89 -5.35
CA LYS A 11 -10.53 -2.74 -5.81
C LYS A 11 -10.74 -1.70 -4.70
N ALA A 12 -11.05 -2.14 -3.48
CA ALA A 12 -11.22 -1.26 -2.33
C ALA A 12 -9.92 -0.51 -1.99
N LEU A 13 -8.78 -1.21 -1.95
CA LEU A 13 -7.46 -0.62 -1.68
C LEU A 13 -7.07 0.38 -2.77
N ALA A 14 -7.25 0.03 -4.05
CA ALA A 14 -6.99 0.93 -5.17
C ALA A 14 -7.83 2.21 -5.09
N ALA A 15 -9.12 2.09 -4.75
CA ALA A 15 -10.01 3.23 -4.58
C ALA A 15 -9.62 4.10 -3.38
N GLY A 16 -9.23 3.50 -2.25
CA GLY A 16 -8.72 4.22 -1.08
C GLY A 16 -7.46 5.02 -1.39
N LEU A 17 -6.48 4.40 -2.03
CA LEU A 17 -5.25 5.08 -2.45
C LEU A 17 -5.53 6.21 -3.46
N ALA A 18 -6.45 5.99 -4.41
CA ALA A 18 -6.86 7.04 -5.34
C ALA A 18 -7.49 8.25 -4.64
N LYS A 19 -8.30 8.03 -3.58
CA LYS A 19 -8.87 9.12 -2.76
C LYS A 19 -7.80 9.98 -2.07
N HIS A 20 -6.65 9.40 -1.73
CA HIS A 20 -5.49 10.12 -1.18
C HIS A 20 -4.62 10.81 -2.24
N GLY A 21 -5.07 10.80 -3.50
CA GLY A 21 -4.39 11.43 -4.62
C GLY A 21 -3.19 10.64 -5.16
N PHE A 22 -3.11 9.34 -4.87
CA PHE A 22 -2.16 8.46 -5.56
C PHE A 22 -2.73 8.05 -6.91
N ARG A 23 -1.86 8.02 -7.93
CA ARG A 23 -2.24 7.54 -9.25
C ARG A 23 -2.08 6.02 -9.29
N ILE A 24 -3.19 5.30 -9.49
CA ILE A 24 -3.16 3.87 -9.79
C ILE A 24 -2.89 3.70 -11.29
N VAL A 25 -1.88 2.92 -11.66
CA VAL A 25 -1.62 2.58 -13.07
C VAL A 25 -2.87 1.89 -13.63
N SER A 26 -3.26 2.22 -14.87
CA SER A 26 -4.55 1.84 -15.50
C SER A 26 -5.84 2.34 -14.81
N GLY A 27 -5.76 3.14 -13.74
CA GLY A 27 -6.93 3.73 -13.07
C GLY A 27 -7.64 2.81 -12.07
N GLY A 28 -7.15 1.59 -11.85
CA GLY A 28 -7.76 0.61 -10.97
C GLY A 28 -7.06 -0.75 -11.03
N THR A 29 -7.79 -1.82 -10.73
CA THR A 29 -7.30 -3.21 -10.88
C THR A 29 -8.46 -4.18 -11.08
N ASP A 30 -8.22 -5.24 -11.86
CA ASP A 30 -9.12 -6.38 -12.06
C ASP A 30 -8.53 -7.69 -11.51
N ASN A 31 -7.40 -7.63 -10.81
CA ASN A 31 -6.77 -8.80 -10.22
C ASN A 31 -6.38 -8.52 -8.76
N HIS A 32 -5.35 -9.19 -8.25
CA HIS A 32 -4.94 -9.18 -6.85
C HIS A 32 -3.90 -8.11 -6.50
N LEU A 33 -3.43 -7.33 -7.47
CA LEU A 33 -2.37 -6.34 -7.29
C LEU A 33 -2.68 -5.03 -8.01
N MET A 34 -1.95 -3.98 -7.64
CA MET A 34 -1.95 -2.69 -8.31
C MET A 34 -0.55 -2.09 -8.30
N LEU A 35 -0.25 -1.27 -9.31
CA LEU A 35 0.94 -0.42 -9.33
C LEU A 35 0.52 1.01 -8.98
N VAL A 36 1.24 1.61 -8.04
CA VAL A 36 1.00 2.97 -7.56
C VAL A 36 2.12 3.85 -8.08
N ASP A 37 1.77 4.90 -8.83
CA ASP A 37 2.70 5.92 -9.34
C ASP A 37 2.90 7.00 -8.26
N LEU A 38 4.14 7.11 -7.80
CA LEU A 38 4.55 8.00 -6.70
C LEU A 38 5.09 9.34 -7.21
N ARG A 39 5.33 9.48 -8.52
CA ARG A 39 5.86 10.71 -9.13
C ARG A 39 4.98 11.94 -8.87
N PRO A 40 3.64 11.87 -8.86
CA PRO A 40 2.80 13.02 -8.48
C PRO A 40 3.04 13.54 -7.06
N LYS A 41 3.55 12.67 -6.17
CA LYS A 41 3.93 13.01 -4.80
C LYS A 41 5.43 13.31 -4.65
N GLN A 42 6.15 13.43 -5.77
CA GLN A 42 7.59 13.72 -5.85
C GLN A 42 8.43 12.77 -5.00
N MET A 43 8.09 11.48 -5.06
CA MET A 43 8.70 10.42 -4.26
C MET A 43 9.13 9.27 -5.17
N ASP A 44 10.26 8.65 -4.86
CA ASP A 44 10.67 7.40 -5.51
C ASP A 44 10.26 6.17 -4.68
N GLY A 45 10.23 5.01 -5.33
CA GLY A 45 9.82 3.75 -4.73
C GLY A 45 10.78 3.24 -3.65
N LYS A 46 12.06 3.67 -3.67
CA LYS A 46 13.00 3.31 -2.60
C LYS A 46 12.64 4.06 -1.32
N GLU A 47 12.45 5.38 -1.42
CA GLU A 47 12.01 6.23 -0.31
C GLU A 47 10.67 5.75 0.27
N ALA A 48 9.69 5.47 -0.59
CA ALA A 48 8.38 4.96 -0.18
C ALA A 48 8.49 3.64 0.56
N GLN A 49 9.25 2.68 0.02
CA GLN A 49 9.42 1.37 0.64
C GLN A 49 10.09 1.49 2.02
N GLU A 50 11.15 2.29 2.15
CA GLU A 50 11.85 2.49 3.43
C GLU A 50 10.99 3.18 4.49
N ALA A 51 10.10 4.10 4.10
CA ALA A 51 9.16 4.74 5.02
C ALA A 51 8.07 3.77 5.48
N LEU A 52 7.50 3.00 4.55
CA LEU A 52 6.48 1.98 4.82
C LEU A 52 7.03 0.86 5.70
N ASP A 53 8.25 0.38 5.45
CA ASP A 53 8.88 -0.65 6.28
C ASP A 53 9.07 -0.18 7.74
N ARG A 54 9.45 1.10 7.96
CA ARG A 54 9.54 1.70 9.30
C ARG A 54 8.18 1.72 9.99
N ALA A 55 7.12 2.07 9.26
CA ALA A 55 5.74 2.02 9.73
C ALA A 55 5.17 0.59 9.87
N GLY A 56 5.92 -0.45 9.50
CA GLY A 56 5.47 -1.85 9.58
C GLY A 56 4.58 -2.29 8.42
N ILE A 57 4.60 -1.57 7.30
CA ILE A 57 3.87 -1.88 6.08
C ILE A 57 4.88 -2.34 5.02
N THR A 58 4.86 -3.62 4.65
CA THR A 58 5.81 -4.14 3.67
C THR A 58 5.24 -4.06 2.25
N VAL A 59 5.99 -3.40 1.35
CA VAL A 59 5.67 -3.30 -0.08
C VAL A 59 6.91 -3.57 -0.93
N ASN A 60 6.74 -3.64 -2.24
CA ASN A 60 7.85 -3.77 -3.19
C ASN A 60 7.95 -2.53 -4.07
N LYS A 61 9.10 -1.85 -4.09
CA LYS A 61 9.42 -0.84 -5.10
C LYS A 61 9.40 -1.47 -6.50
N ASN A 62 8.76 -0.80 -7.46
CA ASN A 62 8.52 -1.36 -8.78
C ASN A 62 8.54 -0.28 -9.86
N ALA A 63 9.07 -0.61 -11.03
CA ALA A 63 8.99 0.27 -12.19
C ALA A 63 7.55 0.36 -12.69
N ILE A 64 7.21 1.48 -13.31
CA ILE A 64 5.88 1.74 -13.88
C ILE A 64 5.98 2.01 -15.38
N PRO A 65 4.87 1.97 -16.15
CA PRO A 65 4.92 2.34 -17.56
C PRO A 65 5.48 3.75 -17.76
N PHE A 66 6.42 3.88 -18.71
CA PHE A 66 7.12 5.14 -19.01
C PHE A 66 7.84 5.73 -17.80
N ASP A 67 8.43 4.86 -16.97
CA ASP A 67 9.27 5.29 -15.86
C ASP A 67 10.56 5.92 -16.39
N THR A 68 10.78 7.18 -16.00
CA THR A 68 11.99 7.94 -16.31
C THR A 68 13.02 7.85 -15.19
N ASN A 69 12.66 7.25 -14.04
CA ASN A 69 13.54 7.14 -12.90
C ASN A 69 14.55 5.99 -13.05
N PRO A 70 15.70 6.05 -12.36
CA PRO A 70 16.69 4.98 -12.40
C PRO A 70 16.16 3.64 -11.86
N VAL A 71 16.67 2.52 -12.38
CA VAL A 71 16.26 1.15 -11.99
C VAL A 71 16.33 0.91 -10.46
N PHE A 72 17.31 1.50 -9.78
CA PHE A 72 17.48 1.36 -8.32
C PHE A 72 16.55 2.24 -7.49
N ARG A 73 15.86 3.20 -8.12
CA ARG A 73 14.95 4.18 -7.52
C ARG A 73 13.72 4.36 -8.43
N PRO A 74 12.92 3.29 -8.66
CA PRO A 74 11.82 3.35 -9.62
C PRO A 74 10.73 4.33 -9.17
N GLY A 75 9.86 4.78 -10.06
CA GLY A 75 8.80 5.75 -9.77
C GLY A 75 7.55 5.21 -9.06
N GLY A 76 7.51 3.95 -8.67
CA GLY A 76 6.32 3.35 -8.06
C GLY A 76 6.57 2.23 -7.06
N ILE A 77 5.45 1.75 -6.52
CA ILE A 77 5.37 0.57 -5.65
C ILE A 77 4.28 -0.38 -6.15
N ARG A 78 4.47 -1.67 -5.90
CA ARG A 78 3.49 -2.73 -6.14
C ARG A 78 2.87 -3.17 -4.82
N VAL A 79 1.55 -3.16 -4.76
CA VAL A 79 0.77 -3.58 -3.59
C VAL A 79 -0.21 -4.66 -4.00
N GLY A 80 -0.42 -5.65 -3.14
CA GLY A 80 -1.36 -6.75 -3.39
C GLY A 80 -2.09 -7.21 -2.14
N THR A 81 -3.27 -7.77 -2.34
CA THR A 81 -4.21 -8.13 -1.26
C THR A 81 -4.28 -9.60 -0.83
N PRO A 82 -3.65 -10.62 -1.48
CA PRO A 82 -3.78 -12.01 -1.05
C PRO A 82 -3.43 -12.24 0.43
N ALA A 83 -2.28 -11.75 0.90
CA ALA A 83 -1.80 -12.02 2.25
C ALA A 83 -2.75 -11.52 3.36
N VAL A 84 -3.25 -10.29 3.22
CA VAL A 84 -4.20 -9.70 4.18
C VAL A 84 -5.59 -10.33 4.07
N THR A 85 -5.99 -10.73 2.86
CA THR A 85 -7.25 -11.45 2.65
C THR A 85 -7.23 -12.83 3.30
N THR A 86 -6.10 -13.55 3.24
CA THR A 86 -5.94 -14.84 3.93
C THR A 86 -6.08 -14.72 5.45
N ARG A 87 -5.70 -13.56 6.02
CA ARG A 87 -5.89 -13.25 7.45
C ARG A 87 -7.34 -12.86 7.81
N GLY A 88 -8.24 -12.80 6.83
CA GLY A 88 -9.66 -12.49 7.03
C GLY A 88 -10.05 -11.02 6.84
N MET A 89 -9.12 -10.15 6.44
CA MET A 89 -9.41 -8.74 6.18
C MET A 89 -10.30 -8.57 4.93
N LYS A 90 -11.17 -7.56 4.96
CA LYS A 90 -12.14 -7.23 3.92
C LYS A 90 -11.99 -5.78 3.45
N GLU A 91 -12.96 -5.30 2.68
CA GLU A 91 -12.94 -4.00 2.03
C GLU A 91 -12.76 -2.84 3.02
N GLU A 92 -13.36 -2.92 4.21
CA GLU A 92 -13.22 -1.90 5.26
C GLU A 92 -11.78 -1.76 5.72
N GLU A 93 -11.10 -2.88 6.01
CA GLU A 93 -9.68 -2.86 6.36
C GLU A 93 -8.80 -2.40 5.20
N MET A 94 -9.20 -2.62 3.93
CA MET A 94 -8.42 -2.12 2.80
C MET A 94 -8.45 -0.59 2.71
N LEU A 95 -9.56 0.03 3.11
CA LEU A 95 -9.64 1.49 3.23
C LEU A 95 -8.75 1.98 4.38
N GLU A 96 -8.79 1.32 5.54
CA GLU A 96 -7.90 1.64 6.67
C GLU A 96 -6.42 1.48 6.29
N ILE A 97 -6.05 0.42 5.55
CA ILE A 97 -4.69 0.23 5.03
C ILE A 97 -4.31 1.36 4.06
N ALA A 98 -5.23 1.80 3.20
CA ALA A 98 -4.97 2.92 2.31
C ALA A 98 -4.68 4.22 3.10
N ASP A 99 -5.44 4.48 4.17
CA ASP A 99 -5.22 5.62 5.07
C ASP A 99 -3.85 5.56 5.75
N LEU A 100 -3.46 4.38 6.25
CA LEU A 100 -2.16 4.16 6.89
C LEU A 100 -0.99 4.33 5.90
N ILE A 101 -1.14 3.84 4.67
CA ILE A 101 -0.14 4.06 3.60
C ILE A 101 -0.02 5.55 3.31
N ALA A 102 -1.15 6.25 3.12
CA ALA A 102 -1.15 7.68 2.82
C ALA A 102 -0.48 8.50 3.93
N GLU A 103 -0.86 8.27 5.20
CA GLU A 103 -0.28 8.96 6.35
C GLU A 103 1.24 8.71 6.45
N THR A 104 1.67 7.47 6.21
CA THR A 104 3.11 7.12 6.22
C THR A 104 3.88 7.89 5.15
N LEU A 105 3.38 7.91 3.91
CA LEU A 105 4.07 8.52 2.79
C LEU A 105 4.07 10.05 2.88
N GLU A 106 3.01 10.64 3.42
CA GLU A 106 2.95 12.09 3.71
C GLU A 106 3.97 12.48 4.79
N LYS A 107 4.06 11.71 5.88
CA LYS A 107 4.94 11.96 7.03
C LYS A 107 6.27 11.21 6.97
N ARG A 108 6.71 10.80 5.78
CA ARG A 108 7.87 9.90 5.57
C ARG A 108 9.20 10.36 6.19
N SER A 109 9.35 11.65 6.46
CA SER A 109 10.55 12.24 7.07
C SER A 109 10.46 12.39 8.60
N ASP A 110 9.29 12.13 9.19
CA ASP A 110 9.03 12.29 10.62
C ASP A 110 9.04 10.92 11.32
N ALA A 111 10.12 10.64 12.04
CA ALA A 111 10.29 9.36 12.73
C ALA A 111 9.22 9.10 13.81
N GLU A 112 8.76 10.12 14.52
CA GLU A 112 7.74 9.96 15.57
C GLU A 112 6.38 9.63 14.96
N ALA A 113 6.04 10.30 13.86
CA ALA A 113 4.84 9.98 13.09
C ALA A 113 4.86 8.54 12.57
N LEU A 114 6.00 8.08 12.03
CA LEU A 114 6.14 6.69 11.56
C LEU A 114 5.96 5.68 12.70
N GLN A 115 6.46 5.99 13.92
CA GLN A 115 6.20 5.15 15.09
C GLN A 115 4.73 5.16 15.52
N ALA A 116 4.03 6.29 15.37
CA ALA A 116 2.60 6.35 15.63
C ALA A 116 1.79 5.51 14.64
N VAL A 117 2.11 5.57 13.35
CA VAL A 117 1.48 4.72 12.33
C VAL A 117 1.79 3.25 12.59
N ARG A 118 3.03 2.92 12.98
CA ARG A 118 3.43 1.55 13.34
C ARG A 118 2.55 0.96 14.44
N ARG A 119 2.18 1.75 15.46
CA ARG A 119 1.26 1.30 16.50
C ARG A 119 -0.12 0.96 15.93
N LYS A 120 -0.68 1.83 15.07
CA LYS A 120 -1.96 1.59 14.39
C LYS A 120 -1.92 0.32 13.53
N VAL A 121 -0.83 0.09 12.79
CA VAL A 121 -0.62 -1.12 11.98
C VAL A 121 -0.60 -2.37 12.87
N LEU A 122 0.07 -2.32 14.02
CA LEU A 122 0.08 -3.42 14.99
C LEU A 122 -1.32 -3.68 15.55
N ASP A 123 -2.09 -2.65 15.86
CA ASP A 123 -3.44 -2.80 16.39
C ASP A 123 -4.41 -3.36 15.34
N LEU A 124 -4.33 -2.91 14.08
CA LEU A 124 -5.04 -3.53 12.97
C LEU A 124 -4.68 -5.00 12.83
N THR A 125 -3.39 -5.33 12.74
CA THR A 125 -2.95 -6.71 12.49
C THR A 125 -3.24 -7.66 13.66
N ARG A 126 -3.30 -7.17 14.90
CA ARG A 126 -3.72 -7.97 16.08
C ARG A 126 -5.16 -8.47 16.00
N ARG A 127 -6.06 -7.73 15.34
CA ARG A 127 -7.45 -8.15 15.11
C ARG A 127 -7.56 -9.36 14.17
N PHE A 128 -6.52 -9.64 13.38
CA PHE A 128 -6.50 -10.65 12.33
C PHE A 128 -5.29 -11.59 12.49
N PRO A 129 -5.33 -12.58 13.40
CA PRO A 129 -4.20 -13.48 13.65
C PRO A 129 -3.79 -14.26 12.40
N LEU A 130 -2.56 -14.79 12.38
CA LEU A 130 -2.10 -15.63 11.29
C LEU A 130 -2.89 -16.94 11.26
N PRO A 131 -3.29 -17.42 10.08
CA PRO A 131 -3.85 -18.77 9.94
C PRO A 131 -2.80 -19.79 10.38
N ILE A 132 -3.27 -20.81 11.10
CA ILE A 132 -2.46 -21.96 11.56
C ILE A 132 -2.38 -22.99 10.43
#